data_AF-A0A3D5TJF5-F1
#
_entry.id   AF-A0A3D5TJF5-F1
#
_cell.length_a   1.000
_cell.length_b   1.000
_cell.length_c   1.000
_cell.angle_alpha   90.00
_cell.angle_beta   90.00
_cell.angle_gamma   90.00
#
_symmetry.space_group_name_H-M   'P 1'
#
loop_
_entity.id
_entity.type
_entity.pdbx_description
1 polymer ?
#
loop_
_entity_poly.entity_id
_entity_poly.type
_entity_poly.pdbx_seq_one_letter_code
_entity_poly.pdbx_strand_id
1 'polypeptide(L)'
;MLKEKAWANALAVTTGVVYIAFYVIDMVAAEMFAFIFNANAFGADIASLVPEMSFGSFVGILVTVVITAWIMGYIWAKVYNKFAK
;
A
#
# COMPACT_ATOMS: atom_id res chain seq x y z
N MET A 1 -15.21 11.93 15.44
CA MET A 1 -15.77 10.84 14.61
C MET A 1 -15.20 10.95 13.20
N LEU A 2 -14.66 9.87 12.65
CA LEU A 2 -14.14 9.82 11.28
C LEU A 2 -15.29 9.83 10.28
N LYS A 3 -15.15 10.55 9.16
CA LYS A 3 -16.10 10.44 8.03
C LYS A 3 -15.70 9.23 7.19
N GLU A 4 -16.52 8.19 7.14
CA GLU A 4 -16.13 6.87 6.64
C GLU A 4 -15.64 6.90 5.19
N LYS A 5 -16.39 7.55 4.30
CA LYS A 5 -16.00 7.67 2.88
C LYS A 5 -14.74 8.50 2.68
N ALA A 6 -14.60 9.60 3.43
CA ALA A 6 -13.43 10.46 3.30
C ALA A 6 -12.16 9.72 3.76
N TRP A 7 -12.26 8.97 4.86
CA TRP A 7 -11.17 8.14 5.36
C TRP A 7 -10.81 7.00 4.39
N ALA A 8 -11.81 6.28 3.86
CA ALA A 8 -11.59 5.24 2.87
C ALA A 8 -10.92 5.76 1.58
N ASN A 9 -11.39 6.90 1.07
CA ASN A 9 -10.79 7.55 -0.11
C ASN A 9 -9.34 7.97 0.15
N ALA A 10 -9.08 8.62 1.29
CA ALA A 10 -7.73 9.07 1.64
C ALA A 10 -6.76 7.88 1.75
N LEU A 11 -7.18 6.80 2.39
CA LEU A 11 -6.35 5.60 2.53
C LEU A 11 -6.09 4.95 1.17
N ALA A 12 -7.12 4.78 0.34
CA ALA A 12 -7.00 4.20 -0.99
C ALA A 12 -6.04 4.99 -1.90
N VAL A 13 -6.18 6.32 -1.94
CA VAL A 13 -5.32 7.20 -2.73
C VAL A 13 -3.88 7.15 -2.22
N THR A 14 -3.68 7.24 -0.91
CA THR A 14 -2.34 7.21 -0.31
C THR A 14 -1.65 5.87 -0.59
N THR A 15 -2.35 4.75 -0.42
CA THR A 15 -1.84 3.42 -0.75
C THR A 15 -1.46 3.30 -2.23
N GLY A 16 -2.31 3.79 -3.14
CA GLY A 16 -2.03 3.77 -4.57
C GLY A 16 -0.79 4.59 -4.93
N VAL A 17 -0.67 5.80 -4.39
CA VAL A 17 0.51 6.67 -4.61
C VAL A 17 1.78 6.03 -4.08
N VAL A 18 1.73 5.46 -2.86
CA VAL A 18 2.89 4.77 -2.26
C VAL A 18 3.30 3.57 -3.10
N TYR A 19 2.34 2.75 -3.56
CA TYR A 19 2.64 1.59 -4.41
C TYR A 19 3.32 2.00 -5.72
N ILE A 20 2.80 3.04 -6.40
CA ILE A 20 3.41 3.57 -7.63
C ILE A 20 4.83 4.09 -7.34
N ALA A 21 5.03 4.80 -6.22
CA ALA A 21 6.34 5.29 -5.83
C ALA A 21 7.34 4.15 -5.60
N PHE A 22 6.95 3.08 -4.90
CA PHE A 22 7.79 1.90 -4.72
C PHE A 22 8.17 1.24 -6.04
N TYR A 23 7.21 1.09 -6.96
CA TYR A 23 7.49 0.56 -8.30
C TYR A 23 8.49 1.42 -9.08
N VAL A 24 8.34 2.74 -9.04
CA VAL A 24 9.30 3.66 -9.68
C VAL A 24 10.69 3.54 -9.05
N ILE A 25 10.78 3.47 -7.71
CA ILE A 25 12.05 3.32 -7.00
C ILE A 25 12.73 2.00 -7.37
N ASP A 26 11.99 0.89 -7.43
CA ASP A 26 12.51 -0.41 -7.84
C ASP A 26 13.14 -0.34 -9.25
N MET A 27 12.49 0.37 -10.18
CA MET A 27 13.01 0.53 -11.55
C MET A 27 14.26 1.40 -11.66
N VAL A 28 14.38 2.48 -10.88
CA VAL A 28 15.45 3.49 -11.05
C VAL A 28 16.56 3.41 -10.00
N ALA A 29 16.29 2.78 -8.86
CA ALA A 29 17.17 2.74 -7.69
C ALA A 29 16.90 1.47 -6.85
N ALA A 30 17.13 0.29 -7.44
CA ALA A 30 16.88 -1.01 -6.83
C ALA A 30 17.53 -1.20 -5.44
N GLU A 31 18.74 -0.66 -5.21
CA GLU A 31 19.37 -0.70 -3.88
C GLU A 31 18.59 0.07 -2.81
N MET A 32 18.03 1.24 -3.20
CA MET A 32 17.17 2.04 -2.32
C MET A 32 15.84 1.34 -2.07
N PHE A 33 15.25 0.71 -3.10
CA PHE A 33 14.06 -0.13 -2.94
C PHE A 33 14.32 -1.23 -1.92
N ALA A 34 15.39 -2.01 -2.10
CA ALA A 34 15.75 -3.11 -1.20
C ALA A 34 15.95 -2.62 0.24
N PHE A 35 16.66 -1.50 0.43
CA PHE A 35 16.86 -0.90 1.75
C PHE A 35 15.53 -0.54 2.43
N ILE A 36 14.66 0.21 1.75
CA ILE A 36 13.38 0.66 2.32
C ILE A 36 12.45 -0.54 2.56
N PHE A 37 12.36 -1.47 1.60
CA PHE A 37 11.47 -2.61 1.68
C PHE A 37 11.89 -3.54 2.83
N ASN A 38 13.18 -3.89 2.92
CA ASN A 38 13.72 -4.74 3.98
C ASN A 38 13.60 -4.09 5.37
N ALA A 39 13.61 -2.76 5.49
CA ALA A 39 13.40 -2.07 6.76
C ALA A 39 12.03 -2.39 7.40
N ASN A 40 11.00 -2.71 6.60
CA ASN A 40 9.68 -3.13 7.11
C ASN A 40 9.71 -4.54 7.73
N ALA A 41 10.73 -5.34 7.42
CA ALA A 41 10.96 -6.66 7.97
C ALA A 41 12.20 -6.70 8.88
N PHE A 42 12.49 -5.59 9.57
CA PHE A 42 13.61 -5.48 10.52
C PHE A 42 14.98 -5.80 9.89
N GLY A 43 15.14 -5.51 8.59
CA GLY A 43 16.38 -5.75 7.84
C GLY A 43 16.50 -7.16 7.26
N ALA A 44 15.49 -8.03 7.43
CA ALA A 44 15.44 -9.30 6.70
C ALA A 44 15.35 -9.03 5.19
N ASP A 45 16.09 -9.81 4.39
CA ASP A 45 16.14 -9.64 2.95
C ASP A 45 14.90 -10.24 2.27
N ILE A 46 13.80 -9.50 2.35
CA ILE A 46 12.52 -9.86 1.73
C ILE A 46 12.37 -9.25 0.34
N ALA A 47 13.17 -8.24 -0.01
CA ALA A 47 13.21 -7.64 -1.34
C ALA A 47 13.67 -8.63 -2.40
N SER A 48 14.58 -9.55 -2.07
CA SER A 48 15.01 -10.62 -2.98
C SER A 48 13.90 -11.62 -3.36
N LEU A 49 12.77 -11.61 -2.64
CA LEU A 49 11.59 -12.42 -2.97
C LEU A 49 10.64 -11.72 -3.95
N VAL A 50 10.88 -10.45 -4.31
CA VAL A 50 10.05 -9.73 -5.27
C VAL A 50 10.36 -10.23 -6.69
N PRO A 51 9.41 -10.86 -7.40
CA PRO A 51 9.66 -11.34 -8.75
C PRO A 51 9.63 -10.20 -9.76
N GLU A 52 10.27 -10.42 -10.91
CA GLU A 52 10.09 -9.53 -12.06
C GLU A 52 8.61 -9.40 -12.41
N MET A 53 8.13 -8.16 -12.51
CA MET A 53 6.72 -7.86 -12.63
C MET A 53 6.38 -7.41 -14.05
N SER A 54 5.47 -8.14 -14.71
CA SER A 54 4.87 -7.65 -15.96
C SER A 54 4.01 -6.41 -15.70
N PHE A 55 3.84 -5.55 -16.71
CA PHE A 55 2.95 -4.39 -16.59
C PHE A 55 1.50 -4.80 -16.22
N GLY A 56 1.01 -5.93 -16.74
CA GLY A 56 -0.31 -6.45 -16.39
C GLY A 56 -0.41 -6.86 -14.91
N SER A 57 0.62 -7.51 -14.38
CA SER A 57 0.71 -7.87 -12.97
C SER A 57 0.76 -6.62 -12.08
N PHE A 58 1.53 -5.61 -12.48
CA PHE A 58 1.62 -4.32 -11.78
C PHE A 58 0.24 -3.64 -11.67
N VAL A 59 -0.48 -3.48 -12.78
CA VAL A 59 -1.81 -2.86 -12.78
C VAL A 59 -2.79 -3.69 -11.95
N GLY A 60 -2.75 -5.01 -12.07
CA GLY A 60 -3.62 -5.91 -11.31
C GLY A 60 -3.41 -5.79 -9.79
N ILE A 61 -2.15 -5.76 -9.34
CA ILE A 61 -1.82 -5.56 -7.93
C ILE A 61 -2.22 -4.16 -7.48
N LEU A 62 -1.91 -3.10 -8.25
CA LEU A 62 -2.29 -1.72 -7.93
C LEU A 62 -3.80 -1.58 -7.68
N VAL A 63 -4.63 -2.08 -8.60
CA VAL A 63 -6.09 -2.03 -8.47
C VAL A 63 -6.53 -2.81 -7.22
N THR A 64 -5.96 -4.00 -7.01
CA THR A 64 -6.29 -4.86 -5.86
C THR A 64 -5.96 -4.18 -4.53
N VAL A 65 -4.76 -3.58 -4.40
CA VAL A 65 -4.35 -2.93 -3.15
C VAL A 65 -5.14 -1.65 -2.89
N VAL A 66 -5.49 -0.88 -3.92
CA VAL A 66 -6.33 0.34 -3.78
C VAL A 66 -7.74 -0.01 -3.32
N ILE A 67 -8.38 -1.03 -3.93
CA ILE A 67 -9.71 -1.49 -3.52
C ILE A 67 -9.68 -2.04 -2.10
N THR A 68 -8.68 -2.87 -1.78
CA THR A 68 -8.50 -3.42 -0.43
C THR A 68 -8.32 -2.31 0.60
N ALA A 69 -7.44 -1.33 0.33
CA ALA A 69 -7.22 -0.19 1.21
C ALA A 69 -8.49 0.64 1.43
N TRP A 70 -9.29 0.85 0.38
CA TRP A 70 -10.57 1.54 0.50
C TRP A 70 -11.53 0.80 1.45
N ILE A 71 -11.71 -0.51 1.23
CA ILE A 71 -12.59 -1.36 2.03
C ILE A 71 -12.13 -1.36 3.49
N MET A 72 -10.83 -1.59 3.72
CA MET A 72 -10.25 -1.60 5.07
C MET A 72 -10.39 -0.25 5.76
N GLY A 73 -10.17 0.86 5.04
CA GLY A 73 -10.40 2.21 5.56
C GLY A 73 -11.86 2.40 6.00
N TYR A 74 -12.81 2.06 5.13
CA TYR A 74 -14.23 2.19 5.45
C TYR A 74 -14.63 1.39 6.70
N ILE A 75 -14.18 0.14 6.79
CA ILE A 75 -14.40 -0.73 7.96
C ILE A 75 -13.78 -0.12 9.21
N TRP A 76 -12.52 0.31 9.13
CA TRP A 76 -11.81 0.93 10.25
C TRP A 76 -12.56 2.15 10.78
N ALA A 77 -12.99 3.06 9.90
CA ALA A 77 -13.70 4.26 10.29
C ALA A 77 -15.00 3.93 11.04
N LYS A 78 -15.75 2.92 10.57
CA LYS A 78 -16.94 2.42 11.29
C LYS A 78 -16.61 1.86 12.67
N VAL A 79 -15.60 1.00 12.76
CA VAL A 79 -15.20 0.36 14.02
C VAL A 79 -14.71 1.42 15.02
N TYR A 80 -13.84 2.33 14.59
CA TYR A 80 -13.38 3.45 15.40
C TYR A 80 -14.55 4.29 15.92
N ASN A 81 -15.47 4.68 15.05
CA ASN A 81 -16.65 5.47 15.43
C ASN A 81 -17.59 4.73 16.39
N LYS A 82 -17.57 3.39 16.43
CA LYS A 82 -18.35 2.60 17.39
C LYS A 82 -17.74 2.67 18.80
N PHE A 83 -16.41 2.60 18.90
CA PHE A 83 -15.70 2.57 20.18
C PHE A 83 -15.30 3.95 20.72
N ALA A 84 -15.25 4.97 19.86
CA ALA A 84 -14.98 6.37 20.25
C ALA A 84 -16.24 7.15 20.67
N LYS A 85 -17.39 6.47 20.75
CA LYS A 85 -18.63 6.97 21.35
C LYS A 85 -18.67 6.55 22.80
#